data_AF-A0A962AMU5-F1
#
_entry.id   AF-A0A962AMU5-F1
#
_cell.length_a   1.000
_cell.length_b   1.000
_cell.length_c   1.000
_cell.angle_alpha   90.00
_cell.angle_beta   90.00
_cell.angle_gamma   90.00
#
_symmetry.space_group_name_H-M   'P 1'
#
loop_
_entity.id
_entity.type
_entity.pdbx_description
1 polymer ?
#
loop_
_entity_poly.entity_id
_entity_poly.type
_entity_poly.pdbx_seq_one_letter_code
_entity_poly.pdbx_strand_id
1 'polypeptide(L)'
;MTAQTSSLAPALALPSARTLRNLFIGGYCALMAWEIWARTITAWVVGGPLEPPELVRSLVQNWSGVELSVATATFLHYGVGIFGYPVAYFVISRSFRRWGAALDIGVLAIFSAYLAWRFAHTGFEKDAAIFWAIVAATTA
;
A
#
# COMPACT_ATOMS: atom_id res chain seq x y z
N MET A 1 -41.77 -33.93 8.43
CA MET A 1 -41.15 -33.32 7.24
C MET A 1 -40.14 -32.29 7.71
N THR A 2 -38.85 -32.64 7.68
CA THR A 2 -37.73 -31.76 8.07
C THR A 2 -37.32 -30.92 6.86
N ALA A 3 -37.54 -29.60 6.93
CA ALA A 3 -37.09 -28.69 5.89
C ALA A 3 -35.57 -28.52 5.99
N GLN A 4 -34.83 -28.98 4.97
CA GLN A 4 -33.43 -28.63 4.81
C GLN A 4 -33.32 -27.17 4.37
N THR A 5 -32.78 -26.32 5.24
CA THR A 5 -32.29 -24.99 4.84
C THR A 5 -30.96 -25.17 4.14
N SER A 6 -30.97 -25.23 2.80
CA SER A 6 -29.76 -25.12 2.00
C SER A 6 -29.14 -23.74 2.22
N SER A 7 -28.14 -23.65 3.10
CA SER A 7 -27.29 -22.45 3.18
C SER A 7 -26.43 -22.40 1.92
N LEU A 8 -26.90 -21.70 0.90
CA LEU A 8 -26.04 -21.30 -0.21
C LEU A 8 -24.91 -20.47 0.40
N ALA A 9 -23.68 -20.99 0.35
CA ALA A 9 -22.49 -20.20 0.64
C ALA A 9 -22.61 -18.88 -0.14
N PRO A 10 -22.34 -17.72 0.47
CA PRO A 10 -22.50 -16.45 -0.22
C PRO A 10 -21.63 -16.48 -1.47
N ALA A 11 -22.29 -16.57 -2.63
CA ALA A 11 -21.61 -16.53 -3.91
C ALA A 11 -20.81 -15.22 -3.94
N LEU A 12 -19.50 -15.32 -4.17
CA LEU A 12 -18.65 -14.14 -4.30
C LEU A 12 -19.20 -13.33 -5.49
N ALA A 13 -20.01 -12.31 -5.20
CA ALA A 13 -20.64 -11.52 -6.23
C ALA A 13 -19.53 -10.79 -7.01
N LEU A 14 -19.26 -11.26 -8.23
CA LEU A 14 -18.28 -10.63 -9.09
C LEU A 14 -18.67 -9.16 -9.28
N PRO A 15 -17.71 -8.22 -9.18
CA PRO A 15 -18.02 -6.81 -9.35
C PRO A 15 -18.61 -6.56 -10.73
N SER A 16 -19.62 -5.70 -10.79
CA SER A 16 -20.19 -5.27 -12.07
C SER A 16 -19.11 -4.61 -12.95
N ALA A 17 -19.30 -4.64 -14.28
CA ALA A 17 -18.39 -3.94 -15.19
C ALA A 17 -18.26 -2.44 -14.86
N ARG A 18 -19.34 -1.80 -14.39
CA ARG A 18 -19.32 -0.40 -13.91
C ARG A 18 -18.41 -0.25 -12.69
N THR A 19 -18.49 -1.18 -11.74
CA THR A 19 -17.65 -1.19 -10.55
C THR A 19 -16.18 -1.33 -10.93
N LEU A 20 -15.83 -2.30 -11.77
CA LEU A 20 -14.46 -2.51 -12.24
C LEU A 20 -13.91 -1.28 -12.96
N ARG A 21 -14.69 -0.68 -13.87
CA ARG A 21 -14.30 0.55 -14.57
C ARG A 21 -13.98 1.68 -13.59
N ASN A 22 -14.88 1.95 -12.64
CA ASN A 22 -14.67 3.02 -11.66
C ASN A 22 -13.46 2.72 -10.76
N LEU A 23 -13.25 1.44 -10.42
CA LEU A 23 -12.12 0.99 -9.62
C LEU A 23 -10.78 1.25 -10.32
N PHE A 24 -10.67 0.93 -11.61
CA PHE A 24 -9.44 1.15 -12.38
C PHE A 24 -9.21 2.62 -12.74
N ILE A 25 -10.27 3.41 -12.96
CA ILE A 25 -10.13 4.88 -13.09
C ILE A 25 -9.59 5.46 -11.78
N GLY A 26 -10.15 5.06 -10.64
CA GLY A 26 -9.66 5.49 -9.32
C GLY A 26 -8.20 5.08 -9.09
N GLY A 27 -7.86 3.83 -9.43
CA GLY A 27 -6.48 3.33 -9.36
C GLY A 27 -5.51 4.14 -10.21
N TYR A 28 -5.89 4.45 -11.46
CA TYR A 28 -5.10 5.30 -12.33
C TYR A 28 -4.91 6.71 -11.77
N CYS A 29 -5.98 7.37 -11.31
CA CYS A 29 -5.89 8.71 -10.72
C CYS A 29 -5.00 8.71 -9.46
N ALA A 30 -5.15 7.72 -8.58
CA ALA A 30 -4.31 7.57 -7.39
C ALA A 30 -2.84 7.33 -7.77
N LEU A 31 -2.57 6.48 -8.76
CA LEU A 31 -1.22 6.25 -9.27
C LEU A 31 -0.60 7.54 -9.83
N MET A 32 -1.35 8.36 -10.57
CA MET A 32 -0.81 9.62 -11.11
C MET A 32 -0.52 10.64 -10.01
N ALA A 33 -1.37 10.72 -9.00
CA ALA A 33 -1.07 11.53 -7.81
C ALA A 33 0.22 11.06 -7.12
N TRP A 34 0.40 9.74 -7.00
CA TRP A 34 1.63 9.14 -6.48
C TRP A 34 2.86 9.45 -7.35
N GLU A 35 2.77 9.33 -8.68
CA GLU A 35 3.88 9.66 -9.59
C GLU A 35 4.33 11.12 -9.43
N ILE A 36 3.38 12.05 -9.35
CA ILE A 36 3.69 13.48 -9.14
C ILE A 36 4.37 13.69 -7.79
N TRP A 37 3.81 13.10 -6.73
CA TRP A 37 4.41 13.19 -5.39
C TRP A 37 5.84 12.62 -5.39
N ALA A 38 6.01 11.39 -5.85
CA ALA A 38 7.26 10.64 -5.82
C ALA A 38 8.35 11.26 -6.69
N ARG A 39 8.01 11.88 -7.82
CA ARG A 39 9.03 12.44 -8.72
C ARG A 39 9.30 13.91 -8.46
N THR A 40 8.30 14.65 -7.97
CA THR A 40 8.42 16.09 -7.77
C THR A 40 8.61 16.42 -6.30
N ILE A 41 7.65 16.08 -5.43
CA ILE A 41 7.63 16.56 -4.04
C ILE A 41 8.78 15.96 -3.25
N THR A 42 9.08 14.68 -3.42
CA THR A 42 10.21 14.06 -2.69
C THR A 42 11.54 14.66 -3.10
N ALA A 43 11.71 15.09 -4.35
CA ALA A 43 12.94 15.75 -4.78
C ALA A 43 13.25 17.00 -3.95
N TRP A 44 12.21 17.76 -3.58
CA TRP A 44 12.33 18.93 -2.72
C TRP A 44 12.54 18.60 -1.25
N VAL A 45 11.94 17.51 -0.75
CA VAL A 45 11.92 17.17 0.69
C VAL A 45 13.11 16.30 1.11
N VAL A 46 13.51 15.34 0.29
CA VAL A 46 14.55 14.33 0.62
C VAL A 46 15.80 14.42 -0.26
N GLY A 47 15.90 15.45 -1.12
CA GLY A 47 17.09 15.73 -1.93
C GLY A 47 17.21 14.91 -3.22
N GLY A 48 16.19 14.14 -3.59
CA GLY A 48 16.15 13.39 -4.85
C GLY A 48 14.76 12.83 -5.17
N PRO A 49 14.43 12.63 -6.47
CA PRO A 49 13.18 11.99 -6.84
C PRO A 49 13.19 10.53 -6.38
N LEU A 50 12.05 10.05 -5.89
CA LEU A 50 11.82 8.61 -5.84
C LEU A 50 11.47 8.16 -7.26
N GLU A 51 12.12 7.10 -7.71
CA GLU A 51 11.80 6.45 -8.98
C GLU A 51 10.99 5.19 -8.69
N PRO A 52 9.64 5.21 -8.83
CA PRO A 52 8.82 4.07 -8.41
C PRO A 52 9.18 2.73 -9.10
N PRO A 53 9.60 2.70 -10.38
CA PRO A 53 10.13 1.47 -10.98
C PRO A 53 11.37 0.91 -10.28
N GLU A 54 12.25 1.75 -9.73
CA GLU A 54 13.46 1.30 -9.02
C GLU A 54 13.13 0.63 -7.68
N LEU A 55 12.02 1.03 -7.02
CA LEU A 55 11.49 0.30 -5.87
C LEU A 55 11.07 -1.12 -6.25
N VAL A 56 10.45 -1.31 -7.42
CA VAL A 56 10.10 -2.64 -7.91
C VAL A 56 11.36 -3.46 -8.23
N ARG A 57 12.36 -2.86 -8.88
CA ARG A 57 13.64 -3.53 -9.19
C ARG A 57 14.35 -3.97 -7.93
N SER A 58 14.52 -3.06 -6.96
CA SER A 58 15.20 -3.36 -5.71
C SER A 58 14.47 -4.43 -4.89
N LEU A 59 13.14 -4.41 -4.85
CA LEU A 59 12.35 -5.44 -4.16
C LEU A 59 12.53 -6.82 -4.79
N VAL A 60 12.40 -6.93 -6.12
CA VAL A 60 12.55 -8.21 -6.81
C VAL A 60 13.98 -8.73 -6.70
N GLN A 61 14.98 -7.87 -6.89
CA GLN A 61 16.38 -8.24 -6.71
C GLN A 61 16.65 -8.75 -5.29
N ASN A 62 16.13 -8.08 -4.27
CA ASN A 62 16.34 -8.48 -2.88
C ASN A 62 15.70 -9.84 -2.53
N TRP A 63 14.58 -10.20 -3.16
CA TRP A 63 13.84 -11.41 -2.81
C TRP A 63 14.17 -12.62 -3.69
N SER A 64 14.46 -12.41 -4.97
CA SER A 64 14.70 -13.50 -5.93
C SER A 64 16.08 -13.47 -6.56
N GLY A 65 16.86 -12.40 -6.38
CA GLY A 65 18.14 -12.20 -7.06
C GLY A 65 18.00 -11.89 -8.55
N VAL A 66 16.78 -11.66 -9.05
CA VAL A 66 16.51 -11.40 -10.46
C VAL A 66 16.57 -9.90 -10.75
N GLU A 67 17.46 -9.51 -11.65
CA GLU A 67 17.54 -8.14 -12.13
C GLU A 67 16.47 -7.88 -13.20
N LEU A 68 15.53 -6.98 -12.89
CA LEU A 68 14.52 -6.54 -13.84
C LEU A 68 15.02 -5.39 -14.71
N SER A 69 14.66 -5.42 -15.99
CA SER A 69 14.79 -4.25 -16.86
C SER A 69 13.90 -3.12 -16.36
N VAL A 70 14.30 -1.87 -16.60
CA VAL A 70 13.50 -0.68 -16.25
C VAL A 70 12.12 -0.71 -16.91
N ALA A 71 12.03 -1.17 -18.16
CA ALA A 71 10.77 -1.32 -18.88
C ALA A 71 9.83 -2.32 -18.19
N THR A 72 10.36 -3.48 -17.78
CA THR A 72 9.59 -4.49 -17.04
C THR A 72 9.13 -3.97 -15.69
N ALA A 73 10.02 -3.33 -14.93
CA ALA A 73 9.70 -2.77 -13.62
C ALA A 73 8.65 -1.65 -13.72
N THR A 74 8.74 -0.81 -14.75
CA THR A 74 7.73 0.21 -15.05
C THR A 74 6.39 -0.42 -15.36
N PHE A 75 6.35 -1.43 -16.24
CA PHE A 75 5.12 -2.15 -16.53
C PHE A 75 4.49 -2.76 -15.27
N LEU A 76 5.28 -3.42 -14.43
CA LEU A 76 4.81 -4.00 -13.18
C LEU A 76 4.29 -2.92 -12.22
N HIS A 77 5.02 -1.81 -12.07
CA HIS A 77 4.61 -0.68 -11.25
C HIS A 77 3.24 -0.13 -11.66
N TYR A 78 3.07 0.19 -12.95
CA TYR A 78 1.78 0.69 -13.46
C TYR A 78 0.68 -0.37 -13.39
N GLY A 79 1.01 -1.63 -13.67
CA GLY A 79 0.05 -2.74 -13.58
C GLY A 79 -0.48 -2.94 -12.17
N VAL A 80 0.41 -2.92 -11.17
CA VAL A 80 0.03 -3.01 -9.75
C VAL A 80 -0.73 -1.76 -9.32
N GLY A 81 -0.29 -0.57 -9.71
CA GLY A 81 -0.95 0.69 -9.37
C GLY A 81 -2.38 0.80 -9.90
N ILE A 82 -2.60 0.47 -11.18
CA ILE A 82 -3.90 0.64 -11.84
C ILE A 82 -4.85 -0.52 -11.55
N PHE A 83 -4.34 -1.76 -11.49
CA PHE A 83 -5.18 -2.95 -11.39
C PHE A 83 -5.01 -3.67 -10.06
N GLY A 84 -3.77 -3.96 -9.67
CA GLY A 84 -3.45 -4.77 -8.49
C GLY A 84 -3.99 -4.19 -7.19
N TYR A 85 -3.56 -2.98 -6.82
CA TYR A 85 -3.97 -2.33 -5.58
C TYR A 85 -5.47 -2.11 -5.49
N PRO A 86 -6.16 -1.58 -6.52
CA PRO A 86 -7.61 -1.38 -6.43
C PRO A 86 -8.37 -2.70 -6.26
N VAL A 87 -7.99 -3.78 -6.95
CA VAL A 87 -8.62 -5.10 -6.79
C VAL A 87 -8.37 -5.66 -5.40
N ALA A 88 -7.12 -5.64 -4.93
CA ALA A 88 -6.77 -6.10 -3.59
C ALA A 88 -7.54 -5.32 -2.52
N TYR A 89 -7.57 -3.99 -2.63
CA TYR A 89 -8.36 -3.13 -1.74
C TYR A 89 -9.85 -3.46 -1.79
N PHE A 90 -10.43 -3.64 -2.98
CA PHE A 90 -11.84 -3.99 -3.15
C PHE A 90 -12.20 -5.28 -2.42
N VAL A 91 -11.38 -6.32 -2.56
CA VAL A 91 -11.57 -7.63 -1.92
C VAL A 91 -11.38 -7.52 -0.41
N ILE A 92 -10.25 -6.98 0.04
CA ILE A 92 -9.91 -6.92 1.47
C ILE A 92 -10.92 -6.08 2.24
N SER A 93 -11.30 -4.91 1.73
CA SER A 93 -12.27 -4.03 2.40
C SER A 93 -13.67 -4.66 2.55
N ARG A 94 -14.02 -5.63 1.72
CA ARG A 94 -15.30 -6.37 1.79
C ARG A 94 -15.23 -7.61 2.67
N SER A 95 -14.08 -8.28 2.67
CA SER A 95 -13.84 -9.45 3.51
C SER A 95 -13.52 -9.08 4.96
N PHE A 96 -12.97 -7.88 5.19
CA PHE A 96 -12.56 -7.41 6.50
C PHE A 96 -13.12 -6.03 6.82
N ARG A 97 -14.24 -6.03 7.56
CA ARG A 97 -15.04 -4.84 7.90
C ARG A 97 -14.24 -3.69 8.54
N ARG A 98 -13.20 -3.98 9.32
CA ARG A 98 -12.38 -2.98 10.02
C ARG A 98 -10.96 -2.90 9.46
N TRP A 99 -10.77 -3.22 8.18
CA TRP A 99 -9.47 -3.20 7.53
C TRP A 99 -8.72 -1.89 7.72
N GLY A 100 -9.39 -0.73 7.53
CA GLY A 100 -8.76 0.59 7.71
C GLY A 100 -8.16 0.75 9.11
N ALA A 101 -8.99 0.65 10.15
CA ALA A 101 -8.52 0.76 11.53
C ALA A 101 -7.44 -0.27 11.88
N ALA A 102 -7.54 -1.50 11.36
CA ALA A 102 -6.52 -2.51 11.59
C ALA A 102 -5.18 -2.17 10.91
N LEU A 103 -5.22 -1.61 9.70
CA LEU A 103 -4.04 -1.13 9.00
C LEU A 103 -3.41 0.04 9.77
N ASP A 104 -4.22 1.00 10.22
CA ASP A 104 -3.73 2.17 10.99
C ASP A 104 -3.05 1.73 12.29
N ILE A 105 -3.71 0.86 13.06
CA ILE A 105 -3.12 0.27 14.28
C ILE A 105 -1.84 -0.50 13.95
N GLY A 106 -1.83 -1.28 12.87
CA GLY A 106 -0.67 -2.04 12.44
C GLY A 106 0.52 -1.15 12.10
N VAL A 107 0.31 -0.09 11.32
CA VAL A 107 1.33 0.91 10.97
C VAL A 107 1.83 1.60 12.24
N LEU A 108 0.92 2.06 13.11
CA LEU A 108 1.28 2.69 14.37
C LEU A 108 2.14 1.77 15.25
N ALA A 109 1.76 0.50 15.38
CA ALA A 109 2.48 -0.47 16.19
C ALA A 109 3.88 -0.77 15.62
N ILE A 110 3.99 -1.05 14.32
CA ILE A 110 5.25 -1.44 13.68
C ILE A 110 6.29 -0.32 13.76
N PHE A 111 5.91 0.90 13.40
CA PHE A 111 6.83 2.03 13.40
C PHE A 111 7.18 2.49 14.83
N SER A 112 6.23 2.45 15.77
CA SER A 112 6.52 2.73 17.18
C SER A 112 7.49 1.70 17.77
N ALA A 113 7.28 0.42 17.48
CA ALA A 113 8.17 -0.65 17.91
C ALA A 113 9.56 -0.50 17.29
N TYR A 114 9.64 -0.16 16.00
CA TYR A 114 10.91 0.10 15.32
C TYR A 114 11.68 1.25 15.98
N LEU A 115 11.02 2.37 16.28
CA LEU A 115 11.67 3.51 16.94
C LEU A 115 12.12 3.18 18.36
N ALA A 116 11.30 2.46 19.14
CA ALA A 116 11.69 2.00 20.47
C ALA A 116 12.90 1.07 20.41
N TRP A 117 12.90 0.11 19.48
CA TRP A 117 14.03 -0.78 19.23
C TRP A 117 15.29 -0.01 18.83
N ARG A 118 15.17 0.92 17.87
CA ARG A 118 16.27 1.77 17.42
C ARG A 118 16.83 2.60 18.58
N PHE A 119 15.97 3.24 19.37
CA PHE A 119 16.38 3.99 20.56
C PHE A 119 17.21 3.14 21.52
N ALA A 120 16.77 1.89 21.77
CA ALA A 120 17.47 0.98 22.66
C ALA A 120 18.84 0.50 22.13
N HIS A 121 19.05 0.44 20.80
CA HIS A 121 20.25 -0.15 20.19
C HIS A 121 21.23 0.89 19.62
N THR A 122 20.72 2.02 19.13
CA THR A 122 21.52 3.05 18.43
C THR A 122 21.35 4.44 19.04
N GLY A 123 20.52 4.59 20.09
CA GLY A 123 20.26 5.87 20.75
C GLY A 123 19.15 6.71 20.11
N PHE A 124 18.93 7.90 20.68
CA PHE A 124 17.84 8.79 20.27
C PHE A 124 18.13 9.56 19.00
N GLU A 125 17.19 9.51 18.06
CA GLU A 125 17.20 10.33 16.85
C GLU A 125 16.01 11.29 16.87
N LYS A 126 16.32 12.56 17.10
CA LYS A 126 15.33 13.62 17.27
C LYS A 126 14.41 13.76 16.06
N ASP A 127 14.97 13.72 14.85
CA ASP A 127 14.21 14.02 13.63
C ASP A 127 13.19 12.91 13.34
N ALA A 128 13.60 11.65 13.51
CA ALA A 128 12.71 10.49 13.41
C ALA A 128 11.62 10.51 14.49
N ALA A 129 11.95 10.90 15.73
CA ALA A 129 10.98 11.02 16.81
C ALA A 129 9.96 12.14 16.58
N ILE A 130 10.39 13.31 16.10
CA ILE A 130 9.49 14.43 15.77
C ILE A 130 8.58 14.05 14.61
N PHE A 131 9.14 13.50 13.52
CA PHE A 131 8.37 13.02 12.38
C PHE A 131 7.28 12.05 12.84
N TRP A 132 7.66 11.06 13.65
CA TRP A 132 6.72 10.05 14.12
C TRP A 132 5.66 10.60 15.08
N ALA A 133 6.02 11.56 15.93
CA ALA A 133 5.05 12.23 16.80
C ALA A 133 3.98 13.00 15.98
N ILE A 134 4.39 13.68 14.90
CA ILE A 134 3.45 14.34 13.98
C ILE A 134 2.52 13.31 13.34
N VAL A 135 3.09 12.23 12.77
CA VAL A 135 2.29 11.15 12.16
C VAL A 135 1.30 10.57 13.16
N ALA A 136 1.75 10.17 14.35
CA ALA A 136 0.87 9.61 15.37
C ALA A 136 -0.25 10.56 15.80
N ALA A 137 0.02 11.87 15.86
CA ALA A 137 -0.97 12.89 16.22
C ALA A 137 -1.99 13.18 15.11
N THR A 138 -1.64 12.99 13.83
CA THR A 138 -2.51 13.32 12.69
C THR A 138 -3.21 12.11 12.08
N THR A 139 -2.86 10.89 12.50
CA THR A 139 -3.42 9.62 11.96
C THR A 139 -4.40 8.95 12.93
N ALA A 140 -4.62 9.55 14.11
CA ALA A 140 -5.55 9.07 15.15
C ALA A 140 -6.93 9.74 15.06
#